data_AF-A0A437KLH6-F1
#
_entry.id   AF-A0A437KLH6-F1
#
_cell.length_a   1.000
_cell.length_b   1.000
_cell.length_c   1.000
_cell.angle_alpha   90.00
_cell.angle_beta   90.00
_cell.angle_gamma   90.00
#
_symmetry.space_group_name_H-M   'P 1'
#
loop_
_entity.id
_entity.type
_entity.pdbx_description
1 polymer ?
#
loop_
_entity_poly.entity_id
_entity_poly.type
_entity_poly.pdbx_seq_one_letter_code
_entity_poly.pdbx_strand_id
1 'polypeptide(L)'
;MAVNRSKWKIAYADSEEVSVGNYSAEKIFDQQESTFWSTAWTVSKTPHPHQLVVNMDDNVKIKGFRYLPRTDKSTNGNVKSYRFYIKPNLFSIN
;
A
#
# COMPACT_ATOMS: atom_id res chain seq x y z
N MET A 1 -16.76 -11.17 -4.18
CA MET A 1 -16.42 -9.99 -5.01
C MET A 1 -15.42 -9.13 -4.27
N ALA A 2 -14.61 -8.33 -4.97
CA ALA A 2 -13.73 -7.36 -4.32
C ALA A 2 -14.55 -6.21 -3.72
N VAL A 3 -14.05 -5.59 -2.65
CA VAL A 3 -14.66 -4.40 -2.05
C VAL A 3 -14.49 -3.22 -3.01
N ASN A 4 -15.49 -2.36 -3.13
CA ASN A 4 -15.36 -1.11 -3.89
C ASN A 4 -14.34 -0.19 -3.20
N ARG A 5 -13.37 0.30 -3.97
CA ARG A 5 -12.22 1.09 -3.48
C ARG A 5 -12.38 2.59 -3.73
N SER A 6 -13.48 3.06 -4.31
CA SER A 6 -13.67 4.47 -4.70
C SER A 6 -13.65 5.46 -3.52
N LYS A 7 -13.91 4.98 -2.30
CA LYS A 7 -13.85 5.79 -1.07
C LYS A 7 -12.53 5.62 -0.30
N TRP A 8 -11.66 4.71 -0.74
CA TRP A 8 -10.43 4.43 -0.01
C TRP A 8 -9.49 5.63 -0.02
N LYS A 9 -8.81 5.85 1.09
CA LYS A 9 -7.80 6.90 1.28
C LYS A 9 -6.58 6.27 1.94
N ILE A 10 -5.40 6.73 1.55
CA ILE A 10 -4.18 6.42 2.31
C ILE A 10 -4.24 7.21 3.61
N ALA A 11 -4.32 6.50 4.73
CA ALA A 11 -4.24 7.10 6.05
C ALA A 11 -2.77 7.28 6.48
N TYR A 12 -1.88 6.40 6.01
CA TYR A 12 -0.45 6.45 6.28
C TYR A 12 0.35 5.58 5.31
N ALA A 13 1.58 6.00 5.01
CA ALA A 13 2.64 5.17 4.45
C ALA A 13 3.95 5.57 5.13
N ASP A 14 4.76 4.61 5.58
CA ASP A 14 6.03 4.91 6.26
C ASP A 14 7.07 5.52 5.33
N SER A 15 6.96 5.24 4.03
CA SER A 15 7.87 5.70 3.01
C SER A 15 7.26 5.62 1.61
N GLU A 16 7.60 6.57 0.76
CA GLU A 16 7.16 6.63 -0.64
C GLU A 16 8.29 7.18 -1.52
N GLU A 17 8.49 6.59 -2.69
CA GLU A 17 9.36 7.18 -3.71
C GLU A 17 8.55 8.12 -4.61
N VAL A 18 8.81 9.43 -4.45
CA VAL A 18 8.17 10.49 -5.24
C VAL A 18 9.18 11.40 -5.95
N SER A 19 10.49 11.18 -5.76
CA SER A 19 11.52 12.06 -6.31
C SER A 19 11.90 11.70 -7.75
N VAL A 20 11.81 10.42 -8.13
CA VAL A 20 12.14 9.94 -9.48
C VAL A 20 10.97 9.33 -10.24
N GLY A 21 9.75 9.43 -9.69
CA GLY A 21 8.55 8.92 -10.33
C GLY A 21 7.33 9.03 -9.42
N ASN A 22 6.21 8.49 -9.88
CA ASN A 22 4.95 8.51 -9.13
C ASN A 22 4.68 7.12 -8.52
N TYR A 23 5.40 6.78 -7.45
CA TYR A 23 5.25 5.51 -6.72
C TYR A 23 4.56 5.71 -5.37
N SER A 24 3.59 6.62 -5.31
CA SER A 24 2.83 6.90 -4.10
C SER A 24 1.97 5.71 -3.66
N ALA A 25 1.57 5.70 -2.39
CA ALA A 25 0.81 4.63 -1.77
C ALA A 25 -0.60 4.48 -2.37
N GLU A 26 -1.18 5.55 -2.95
CA GLU A 26 -2.49 5.51 -3.61
C GLU A 26 -2.55 4.53 -4.79
N LYS A 27 -1.40 4.20 -5.39
CA LYS A 27 -1.29 3.26 -6.51
C LYS A 27 -1.77 1.84 -6.17
N ILE A 28 -1.87 1.47 -4.89
CA ILE A 28 -2.35 0.13 -4.51
C ILE A 28 -3.85 -0.08 -4.81
N PHE A 29 -4.62 0.99 -5.03
CA PHE A 29 -6.07 0.91 -5.24
C PHE A 29 -6.60 1.73 -6.43
N ASP A 30 -5.71 2.26 -7.28
CA ASP A 30 -6.07 3.08 -8.45
C ASP A 30 -6.62 2.27 -9.64
N GLN A 31 -6.64 0.94 -9.53
CA GLN A 31 -7.11 -0.01 -10.56
C GLN A 31 -6.22 -0.07 -11.81
N GLN A 32 -4.93 0.27 -11.70
CA GLN A 32 -3.96 0.17 -12.79
C GLN A 32 -2.83 -0.81 -12.42
N GLU A 33 -2.72 -1.94 -13.12
CA GLU A 33 -1.70 -2.96 -12.81
C GLU A 33 -0.26 -2.54 -13.17
N SER A 34 -0.11 -1.48 -13.96
CA SER A 34 1.17 -0.91 -14.36
C SER A 34 1.72 0.13 -13.38
N THR A 35 0.91 0.58 -12.43
CA THR A 35 1.34 1.49 -11.36
C THR A 35 1.53 0.70 -10.07
N PHE A 36 2.40 1.17 -9.18
CA PHE A 36 2.65 0.51 -7.90
C PHE A 36 3.20 1.51 -6.88
N TRP A 37 2.94 1.22 -5.61
CA TRP A 37 3.61 1.88 -4.50
C TRP A 37 5.02 1.31 -4.36
N SER A 38 5.98 2.18 -4.03
CA SER A 38 7.30 1.78 -3.58
C SER A 38 7.75 2.69 -2.46
N THR A 39 8.41 2.12 -1.45
CA THR A 39 9.14 2.91 -0.46
C THR A 39 10.26 3.68 -1.13
N ALA A 40 10.68 4.79 -0.52
CA ALA A 40 11.80 5.59 -1.01
C ALA A 40 13.05 4.72 -1.17
N TRP A 41 13.80 4.97 -2.23
CA TRP A 41 15.15 4.43 -2.41
C TRP A 41 16.16 5.48 -2.84
N THR A 42 15.72 6.66 -3.27
CA THR A 42 16.61 7.73 -3.71
C THR A 42 16.98 8.67 -2.57
N VAL A 43 15.99 9.12 -1.81
CA VAL A 43 16.15 10.11 -0.72
C VAL A 43 16.38 9.48 0.65
N SER A 44 15.86 8.27 0.86
CA SER A 44 16.06 7.48 2.08
C SER A 44 15.93 6.01 1.74
N LYS A 45 16.65 5.15 2.46
CA LYS A 45 16.60 3.68 2.32
C LYS A 45 16.41 3.05 3.69
N THR A 46 15.24 3.29 4.28
CA THR A 46 14.87 2.69 5.57
C THR A 46 14.78 1.16 5.41
N PRO A 47 15.37 0.36 6.31
CA PRO A 47 15.22 -1.09 6.27
C PRO A 47 13.80 -1.51 6.66
N HIS A 48 13.41 -2.74 6.29
CA HIS A 48 12.16 -3.35 6.75
C HIS A 48 12.04 -3.36 8.28
N PRO A 49 10.81 -3.32 8.82
CA PRO A 49 9.52 -3.43 8.14
C PRO A 49 9.00 -2.12 7.51
N HIS A 50 8.23 -2.25 6.43
CA HIS A 50 7.43 -1.17 5.85
C HIS A 50 5.95 -1.41 6.09
N GLN A 51 5.18 -0.33 6.14
CA GLN A 51 3.77 -0.37 6.47
C GLN A 51 2.99 0.75 5.80
N LEU A 52 1.77 0.42 5.40
CA LEU A 52 0.81 1.38 4.88
C LEU A 52 -0.55 1.11 5.54
N VAL A 53 -1.35 2.14 5.71
CA VAL A 53 -2.69 2.06 6.29
C VAL A 53 -3.69 2.66 5.31
N VAL A 54 -4.73 1.89 5.00
CA VAL A 54 -5.86 2.35 4.18
C VAL A 54 -7.04 2.63 5.10
N ASN A 55 -7.62 3.81 4.99
CA ASN A 55 -8.96 4.08 5.48
C ASN A 55 -9.95 3.76 4.36
N MET A 56 -10.89 2.85 4.63
CA MET A 56 -11.87 2.40 3.64
C MET A 56 -13.11 3.28 3.56
N ASP A 57 -13.29 4.20 4.53
CA ASP A 57 -14.42 5.14 4.65
C ASP A 57 -15.81 4.44 4.60
N ASP A 58 -15.83 3.15 4.96
CA ASP A 58 -17.01 2.29 4.97
C ASP A 58 -16.79 1.08 5.90
N ASN A 59 -17.87 0.60 6.52
CA ASN A 59 -17.83 -0.59 7.37
C ASN A 59 -18.12 -1.83 6.54
N VAL A 60 -17.08 -2.57 6.18
CA VAL A 60 -17.19 -3.76 5.32
C VAL A 60 -16.67 -5.02 5.99
N LYS A 61 -17.30 -6.16 5.69
CA LYS A 61 -16.84 -7.47 6.14
C LYS A 61 -15.67 -7.95 5.28
N ILE A 62 -14.47 -7.96 5.86
CA ILE A 62 -13.24 -8.43 5.20
C ILE A 62 -13.05 -9.92 5.44
N LYS A 63 -12.80 -10.69 4.38
CA LYS A 63 -12.47 -12.13 4.44
C LYS A 63 -10.99 -12.43 4.12
N GLY A 64 -10.25 -11.43 3.66
CA GLY A 64 -8.87 -11.55 3.21
C GLY A 64 -8.50 -10.38 2.30
N PHE A 65 -7.29 -10.42 1.76
CA PHE A 65 -6.78 -9.43 0.81
C PHE A 65 -6.08 -10.12 -0.36
N ARG A 66 -5.80 -9.36 -1.42
CA ARG A 66 -4.98 -9.78 -2.56
C ARG A 66 -3.84 -8.80 -2.73
N TYR A 67 -2.69 -9.31 -3.13
CA TYR A 67 -1.49 -8.55 -3.40
C TYR A 67 -1.06 -8.83 -4.84
N LEU A 68 -0.90 -7.77 -5.62
CA LEU A 68 -0.26 -7.80 -6.92
C LEU A 68 1.11 -7.12 -6.74
N PRO A 69 2.24 -7.84 -6.90
CA PRO A 69 3.55 -7.20 -6.95
C PRO A 69 3.69 -6.31 -8.17
N ARG A 70 4.76 -5.50 -8.21
CA ARG A 70 5.15 -4.75 -9.41
C ARG A 70 5.25 -5.65 -10.65
N THR A 71 4.85 -5.13 -11.81
CA THR A 71 4.73 -5.87 -13.07
C THR A 71 5.78 -5.48 -14.12
N ASP A 72 6.74 -4.64 -13.75
CA ASP A 72 7.77 -4.06 -14.62
C ASP A 72 9.02 -4.96 -14.78
N LYS A 73 8.86 -6.28 -14.62
CA LYS A 73 9.92 -7.32 -14.70
C LYS A 73 10.97 -7.28 -13.59
N SER A 74 10.91 -6.34 -12.66
CA SER A 74 11.76 -6.32 -11.48
C SER A 74 11.13 -7.10 -10.33
N THR A 75 11.95 -7.78 -9.52
CA THR A 75 11.51 -8.45 -8.28
C THR A 75 11.81 -7.63 -7.03
N ASN A 76 12.47 -6.48 -7.17
CA ASN A 76 12.84 -5.64 -6.03
C ASN A 76 11.59 -5.01 -5.41
N GLY A 77 11.45 -5.15 -4.10
CA GLY A 77 10.27 -4.68 -3.37
C GLY A 77 9.12 -5.70 -3.31
N ASN A 78 9.27 -6.90 -3.87
CA ASN A 78 8.28 -7.96 -3.69
C ASN A 78 8.18 -8.35 -2.22
N VAL A 79 6.98 -8.24 -1.65
CA VAL A 79 6.73 -8.52 -0.23
C VAL A 79 6.79 -10.02 0.00
N LYS A 80 7.78 -10.47 0.79
CA LYS A 80 7.94 -11.89 1.15
C LYS A 80 7.10 -12.31 2.35
N SER A 81 7.21 -11.56 3.45
CA SER A 81 6.50 -11.83 4.71
C SER A 81 5.69 -10.60 5.09
N TYR A 82 4.45 -10.80 5.50
CA TYR A 82 3.53 -9.72 5.87
C TYR A 82 2.75 -10.06 7.14
N ARG A 83 2.21 -9.02 7.78
CA ARG A 83 1.15 -9.12 8.78
C ARG A 83 0.00 -8.24 8.29
N PHE A 84 -1.22 -8.76 8.35
CA PHE A 84 -2.42 -8.06 7.90
C PHE A 84 -3.32 -7.77 9.10
N TYR A 85 -3.58 -6.48 9.32
CA TYR A 85 -4.35 -5.99 10.47
C TYR A 85 -5.61 -5.29 9.99
N ILE A 86 -6.70 -5.42 10.75
CA ILE A 86 -7.97 -4.77 10.50
C ILE A 86 -8.46 -4.16 11.81
N LYS A 87 -8.98 -2.94 11.75
CA LYS A 87 -9.68 -2.29 12.85
C LYS A 87 -10.92 -1.57 12.32
N PRO A 88 -12.01 -1.49 13.11
CA PRO A 88 -13.17 -0.66 12.77
C PRO A 88 -12.92 0.85 12.97
N ASN A 89 -11.86 1.21 13.72
CA ASN A 89 -11.45 2.58 14.01
C ASN A 89 -10.05 2.85 13.45
N LEU A 90 -9.68 4.12 13.32
CA LEU A 90 -8.34 4.54 12.89
C LEU A 90 -7.23 3.93 13.76
N PHE A 91 -6.13 3.55 13.12
CA PHE A 91 -4.91 3.16 13.83
C PHE A 91 -4.25 4.38 14.45
N SER A 92 -3.69 4.23 15.64
CA SER A 92 -2.69 5.17 16.16
C SER A 92 -1.41 4.98 15.36
N ILE A 93 -1.05 6.00 14.60
CA ILE A 93 0.19 6.06 13.84
C ILE A 93 1.15 6.90 14.69
N ASN A 94 2.24 6.29 15.14
CA ASN A 94 3.33 6.98 15.82
C ASN A 94 4.48 7.19 14.84
#